data_AF-A0A0R1VE33-F1
#
_entry.id   AF-A0A0R1VE33-F1
#
_cell.length_a   1.000
_cell.length_b   1.000
_cell.length_c   1.000
_cell.angle_alpha   90.00
_cell.angle_beta   90.00
_cell.angle_gamma   90.00
#
_symmetry.space_group_name_H-M   'P 1'
#
loop_
_entity.id
_entity.type
_entity.pdbx_description
1 polymer ?
#
loop_
_entity_poly.entity_id
_entity_poly.type
_entity_poly.pdbx_seq_one_letter_code
_entity_poly.pdbx_strand_id
1 'polypeptide(L)' 'MAVPTHKTSKSKRNKRRSHHALKGPTISFNHQTGEYSQSHHYTPKEISQRHGS' A
#
# COMPACT_ATOMS: atom_id res chain seq x y z
N MET A 1 -23.37 -26.42 -10.58
CA MET A 1 -22.39 -25.33 -10.36
C MET A 1 -21.17 -25.60 -11.21
N ALA A 2 -20.51 -24.56 -11.74
CA ALA A 2 -19.27 -24.77 -12.50
C ALA A 2 -18.11 -25.05 -11.55
N VAL A 3 -17.39 -26.14 -11.79
CA VAL A 3 -16.18 -26.52 -11.03
C VAL A 3 -14.99 -26.69 -11.97
N PRO A 4 -13.75 -26.43 -11.50
CA PRO A 4 -12.58 -26.71 -12.30
C PRO A 4 -12.45 -28.22 -12.53
N THR A 5 -12.31 -28.63 -13.79
CA THR A 5 -12.06 -30.03 -14.15
C THR A 5 -10.63 -30.47 -13.82
N HIS A 6 -9.68 -29.53 -13.80
CA HIS A 6 -8.25 -29.81 -13.59
C HIS A 6 -7.54 -28.76 -12.72
N LYS A 7 -6.43 -29.18 -12.12
CA LYS A 7 -5.54 -28.31 -11.35
C LYS A 7 -4.79 -27.35 -12.27
N THR A 8 -4.79 -26.06 -11.93
CA THR A 8 -3.96 -25.07 -12.65
C THR A 8 -2.48 -25.30 -12.37
N SER A 9 -1.65 -25.37 -13.41
CA SER A 9 -0.20 -25.50 -13.26
C SER A 9 0.42 -24.30 -12.52
N LYS A 10 1.57 -24.51 -11.87
CA LYS A 10 2.30 -23.45 -11.13
C LYS A 10 2.63 -22.27 -12.05
N SER A 11 3.05 -22.54 -13.29
CA SER A 11 3.34 -21.51 -14.31
C SER A 11 2.10 -20.68 -14.66
N LYS A 12 0.96 -21.31 -14.96
CA LYS A 12 -0.30 -20.59 -15.29
C LYS A 12 -0.80 -19.75 -14.12
N ARG A 13 -0.69 -20.27 -12.89
CA ARG A 13 -1.01 -19.52 -11.67
C ARG A 13 -0.11 -18.31 -11.49
N ASN A 14 1.21 -18.48 -11.64
CA ASN A 14 2.16 -17.38 -11.43
C ASN A 14 2.03 -16.30 -12.52
N LYS A 15 1.82 -16.68 -13.79
CA LYS A 15 1.49 -15.75 -14.87
C LYS A 15 0.23 -14.94 -14.60
N ARG A 16 -0.83 -15.58 -14.08
CA ARG A 16 -2.05 -14.84 -13.68
C ARG A 16 -1.78 -13.83 -12.55
N ARG A 17 -0.84 -14.13 -11.65
CA ARG A 17 -0.48 -13.26 -10.51
C ARG A 17 0.61 -12.23 -10.82
N SER A 18 1.12 -12.16 -12.06
CA SER A 18 2.20 -11.23 -12.42
C SER A 18 1.85 -9.78 -12.12
N HIS A 19 0.57 -9.43 -12.20
CA HIS A 19 0.07 -8.07 -11.97
C HIS A 19 -0.47 -7.82 -10.55
N HIS A 20 -0.36 -8.79 -9.64
CA HIS A 20 -0.81 -8.64 -8.25
C HIS A 20 0.23 -8.00 -7.33
N ALA A 21 1.33 -7.47 -7.87
CA ALA A 21 2.31 -6.75 -7.08
C ALA A 21 1.68 -5.48 -6.48
N LEU A 22 1.83 -5.30 -5.17
CA LEU A 22 1.43 -4.07 -4.50
C LEU A 22 2.44 -2.96 -4.83
N LYS A 23 1.92 -1.77 -5.11
CA LYS A 23 2.75 -0.57 -5.28
C LYS A 23 2.96 0.07 -3.91
N GLY A 24 4.21 0.39 -3.58
CA GLY A 24 4.51 1.17 -2.38
C GLY A 24 3.96 2.60 -2.49
N PRO A 25 3.55 3.22 -1.37
CA PRO A 25 3.12 4.62 -1.36
C PRO A 25 4.31 5.55 -1.57
N THR A 26 4.04 6.74 -2.11
CA THR A 26 5.02 7.82 -2.17
C THR A 26 5.10 8.49 -0.79
N ILE A 27 6.29 8.46 -0.19
CA ILE A 27 6.55 9.05 1.13
C ILE A 27 7.68 10.06 1.00
N SER A 28 7.46 11.28 1.49
CA SER A 28 8.46 12.34 1.62
C SER A 28 8.95 12.45 3.05
N PHE A 29 10.26 12.69 3.22
CA PHE A 29 10.86 12.98 4.50
C PHE A 29 11.00 14.49 4.71
N ASN A 30 10.64 14.98 5.89
CA ASN A 30 10.83 16.39 6.26
C ASN A 30 12.03 16.52 7.23
N HIS A 31 13.09 17.19 6.80
CA HIS A 31 14.31 17.39 7.59
C HIS A 31 14.15 18.27 8.83
N GLN A 32 13.18 19.19 8.85
CA GLN A 32 12.98 20.12 9.97
C GLN A 32 12.16 19.50 11.09
N THR A 33 11.18 18.66 10.76
CA THR A 33 10.33 18.00 11.75
C THR A 33 10.75 16.57 12.06
N GLY A 34 11.58 15.96 11.21
CA GLY A 34 12.03 14.57 11.32
C GLY A 34 10.98 13.54 10.95
N GLU A 35 9.87 13.95 10.34
CA GLU A 35 8.70 13.10 10.11
C GLU A 35 8.57 12.66 8.65
N TYR A 36 7.91 11.51 8.45
CA TYR A 36 7.48 11.03 7.15
C TYR A 36 6.05 11.48 6.85
N SER A 37 5.82 12.00 5.66
CA SER A 37 4.50 12.45 5.20
C SER A 37 4.17 11.89 3.82
N GLN A 38 2.89 11.66 3.57
CA GLN A 38 2.36 11.50 2.23
C GLN A 38 1.85 12.86 1.74
N SER A 39 2.00 13.15 0.45
CA SER A 39 1.50 14.41 -0.13
C SER A 39 0.00 14.56 0.13
N HIS A 40 -0.43 15.75 0.55
CA HIS A 40 -1.82 16.08 0.90
C HIS A 40 -2.40 15.35 2.13
N HIS A 41 -1.56 14.70 2.94
CA HIS A 41 -1.97 14.11 4.22
C HIS A 41 -1.33 14.85 5.39
N TYR A 42 -2.06 14.90 6.51
CA TYR A 42 -1.50 15.35 7.78
C TYR A 42 -0.63 14.26 8.39
N THR A 43 0.48 14.67 8.97
CA THR A 43 1.30 13.74 9.77
C THR A 43 0.57 13.39 11.07
N PRO A 44 0.86 12.24 11.70
CA PRO A 44 0.24 11.87 12.99
C PRO A 44 0.41 12.96 14.07
N LYS A 45 1.53 13.67 14.06
CA LYS A 45 1.83 14.79 14.96
C LYS A 45 1.00 16.04 14.65
N GLU A 46 0.75 16.33 13.38
CA GLU A 46 -0.16 17.43 13.00
C GLU A 46 -1.60 17.13 13.41
N ILE A 47 -2.03 15.88 13.32
CA ILE A 47 -3.38 15.46 13.77
C ILE A 47 -3.52 15.63 15.28
N SER A 48 -2.53 15.22 16.07
CA SER A 48 -2.57 15.38 17.53
C SER A 48 -2.53 16.85 17.98
N GLN A 49 -1.84 17.71 17.23
CA GLN A 49 -1.81 19.16 17.51
C GLN A 49 -3.11 19.88 17.13
N ARG A 50 -3.83 19.42 16.09
CA ARG A 50 -5.09 20.03 15.63
C ARG A 50 -6.30 19.66 16.47
N HIS A 51 -6.29 18.47 17.06
CA HIS A 51 -7.37 17.98 17.93
C HIS A 51 -7.06 18.12 19.43
N GLY A 52 -6.10 18.97 19.78
CA GLY A 52 -5.76 19.31 21.16
C GLY A 52 -6.79 20.24 21.81
N SER A 53 -7.78 19.63 22.44
CA SER A 53 -8.45 20.07 23.68
C SER A 53 -8.37 18.93 24.69
#